data_AF-A0AAV2RGM9-F1
#
_entry.id   AF-A0AAV2RGM9-F1
#
_cell.length_a   1.000
_cell.length_b   1.000
_cell.length_c   1.000
_cell.angle_alpha   90.00
_cell.angle_beta   90.00
_cell.angle_gamma   90.00
#
_symmetry.space_group_name_H-M   'P 1'
#
loop_
_entity.id
_entity.type
_entity.pdbx_description
1 polymer ?
#
loop_
_entity_poly.entity_id
_entity_poly.type
_entity_poly.pdbx_seq_one_letter_code
_entity_poly.pdbx_strand_id
1 'polypeptide(L)'
;GEIIAVETAYSSFLKPKEPNSPFSFCTFCLARCAAPIPCHECTKVVFCNEECRSKGWDKFHMKECPVYSNLLEFDEWVMSTYRIIAKQSIDELKVFVSQCQKEEHRSPLEQLLNEDQVCDSDSYRGVYFLEGNIKAVEMETLLGYSYLAFMLTHLLAKSNRYFVTNKGDKYVPDEEDMFFIGSLFIRHILAVTCNGYAIQETHVQPYQVCGIGEHVSLVKVGGGTYIALSMFNHSCSPSAMLLSYGSVLICRASCFIPSGSQVRTCYYYPYFSQPDRANRREALSNFFSFFCKCDACVNDYRVSADFISSRLRTEDKIISRNNWEITASLVKELNSLMEGNSQIALRLTTISDVTNYLNLAMETIEFYDRYV
;
A
#
# COMPACT_ATOMS: atom_id res chain seq x y z
N GLY A 1 -16.25 3.21 22.49
CA GLY A 1 -17.04 3.03 21.27
C GLY A 1 -17.17 4.29 20.42
N GLU A 2 -16.77 5.45 20.94
CA GLU A 2 -16.78 6.73 20.22
C GLU A 2 -15.92 6.68 18.95
N ILE A 3 -16.32 7.44 17.93
CA ILE A 3 -15.55 7.59 16.69
C ILE A 3 -14.44 8.61 16.92
N ILE A 4 -13.20 8.19 16.71
CA ILE A 4 -12.01 9.03 16.85
C ILE A 4 -11.65 9.68 15.51
N ALA A 5 -11.66 8.89 14.43
CA ALA A 5 -11.31 9.33 13.09
C ALA A 5 -12.05 8.50 12.04
N VAL A 6 -12.31 9.13 10.90
CA VAL A 6 -12.85 8.50 9.69
C VAL A 6 -12.01 8.99 8.53
N GLU A 7 -11.45 8.06 7.76
CA GLU A 7 -10.56 8.40 6.66
C GLU A 7 -10.87 7.54 5.44
N THR A 8 -10.92 8.14 4.26
CA THR A 8 -10.98 7.39 3.00
C THR A 8 -9.55 7.12 2.54
N ALA A 9 -9.29 5.92 2.02
CA ALA A 9 -7.96 5.56 1.55
C ALA A 9 -7.45 6.55 0.49
N TYR A 10 -6.22 7.03 0.65
CA TYR A 10 -5.54 7.78 -0.39
C TYR A 10 -5.37 6.88 -1.62
N SER A 11 -4.83 5.66 -1.46
CA SER A 11 -4.78 4.66 -2.51
C SER A 11 -5.36 3.36 -1.99
N SER A 12 -6.15 2.66 -2.81
CA SER A 12 -6.72 1.36 -2.45
C SER A 12 -6.79 0.42 -3.65
N PHE A 13 -6.81 -0.88 -3.38
CA PHE A 13 -6.91 -1.93 -4.39
C PHE A 13 -7.76 -3.10 -3.89
N LEU A 14 -8.38 -3.80 -4.82
CA LEU A 14 -9.02 -5.10 -4.59
C LEU A 14 -7.98 -6.20 -4.69
N LYS A 15 -8.18 -7.32 -4.00
CA LYS A 15 -7.43 -8.55 -4.22
C LYS A 15 -7.96 -9.23 -5.50
N PRO A 16 -7.25 -9.19 -6.63
CA PRO A 16 -7.77 -9.60 -7.93
C PRO A 16 -7.78 -11.12 -8.11
N LYS A 17 -7.01 -11.88 -7.31
CA LYS A 17 -6.79 -13.32 -7.47
C LYS A 17 -7.81 -14.23 -6.76
N GLU A 18 -8.83 -13.67 -6.10
CA GLU A 18 -9.92 -14.48 -5.54
C GLU A 18 -11.07 -14.67 -6.55
N PRO A 19 -11.59 -15.91 -6.72
CA PRO A 19 -12.68 -16.18 -7.66
C PRO A 19 -13.86 -15.22 -7.42
N ASN A 20 -14.29 -14.51 -8.47
CA ASN A 20 -15.37 -13.52 -8.48
C ASN A 20 -15.11 -12.17 -7.78
N SER A 21 -13.98 -11.97 -7.09
CA SER A 21 -13.64 -10.69 -6.41
C SER A 21 -13.65 -9.46 -7.33
N PRO A 22 -12.94 -9.43 -8.48
CA PRO A 22 -12.80 -8.21 -9.28
C PRO A 22 -14.11 -7.73 -9.94
N PHE A 23 -15.16 -8.57 -9.97
CA PHE A 23 -16.47 -8.22 -10.51
C PHE A 23 -17.54 -8.04 -9.42
N SER A 24 -17.27 -8.49 -8.19
CA SER A 24 -18.20 -8.38 -7.06
C SER A 24 -18.00 -7.10 -6.26
N PHE A 25 -16.90 -6.38 -6.47
CA PHE A 25 -16.58 -5.15 -5.74
C PHE A 25 -16.22 -4.02 -6.70
N CYS A 26 -16.52 -2.79 -6.29
CA CYS A 26 -16.17 -1.60 -7.03
C CYS A 26 -14.67 -1.35 -6.95
N THR A 27 -14.04 -1.09 -8.09
CA THR A 27 -12.60 -0.81 -8.18
C THR A 27 -12.21 0.53 -7.52
N PHE A 28 -13.16 1.45 -7.36
CA PHE A 28 -12.93 2.75 -6.72
C PHE A 28 -13.20 2.72 -5.21
N CYS A 29 -14.43 2.40 -4.79
CA CYS A 29 -14.83 2.48 -3.37
C CYS A 29 -14.77 1.16 -2.61
N LEU A 30 -14.46 0.05 -3.29
CA LEU A 30 -14.37 -1.31 -2.73
C LEU A 30 -15.68 -1.81 -2.08
N ALA A 31 -16.81 -1.12 -2.29
CA ALA A 31 -18.13 -1.62 -1.89
C ALA A 31 -18.59 -2.74 -2.83
N ARG A 32 -19.45 -3.64 -2.34
CA ARG A 32 -20.06 -4.69 -3.16
C ARG A 32 -20.88 -4.10 -4.31
N CYS A 33 -20.73 -4.67 -5.49
CA CYS A 33 -21.50 -4.35 -6.68
C CYS A 33 -22.60 -5.40 -6.88
N ALA A 34 -23.87 -5.02 -6.71
CA ALA A 34 -24.99 -5.87 -7.11
C ALA A 34 -25.21 -5.86 -8.63
N ALA A 35 -24.99 -4.71 -9.27
CA ALA A 35 -25.09 -4.51 -10.71
C ALA A 35 -23.86 -3.71 -11.20
N PRO A 36 -22.70 -4.37 -11.38
CA PRO A 36 -21.46 -3.69 -11.77
C PRO A 36 -21.54 -3.11 -13.18
N ILE A 37 -21.01 -1.90 -13.36
CA ILE A 37 -20.76 -1.30 -14.69
C ILE A 37 -19.27 -1.41 -15.05
N PRO A 38 -18.92 -1.81 -16.28
CA PRO A 38 -17.52 -1.94 -16.67
C PRO A 38 -16.85 -0.57 -16.89
N CYS A 39 -15.52 -0.59 -16.93
CA CYS A 39 -14.71 0.51 -17.45
C CYS A 39 -15.14 0.92 -18.88
N HIS A 40 -14.87 2.16 -19.25
CA HIS A 40 -15.13 2.70 -20.59
C HIS A 40 -14.37 1.97 -21.70
N GLU A 41 -13.19 1.43 -21.40
CA GLU A 41 -12.26 0.94 -22.42
C GLU A 41 -11.77 -0.50 -22.20
N CYS A 42 -12.00 -1.09 -21.01
CA CYS A 42 -11.60 -2.47 -20.75
C CYS A 42 -12.68 -3.26 -20.00
N THR A 43 -12.55 -4.58 -20.01
CA THR A 43 -13.44 -5.52 -19.29
C THR A 43 -12.79 -6.06 -18.01
N LYS A 44 -11.70 -5.43 -17.53
CA LYS A 44 -10.88 -5.94 -16.43
C LYS A 44 -11.29 -5.43 -15.05
N VAL A 45 -12.02 -4.32 -15.00
CA VAL A 45 -12.44 -3.67 -13.75
C VAL A 45 -13.91 -3.23 -13.86
N VAL A 46 -14.57 -3.11 -12.70
CA VAL A 46 -15.97 -2.66 -12.62
C VAL A 46 -16.18 -1.63 -11.52
N PHE A 47 -17.28 -0.91 -11.62
CA PHE A 47 -17.71 0.13 -10.70
C PHE A 47 -19.16 -0.10 -10.27
N CYS A 48 -19.54 0.39 -9.08
CA CYS A 48 -20.90 0.22 -8.58
C CYS A 48 -21.92 1.20 -9.21
N ASN A 49 -21.45 2.32 -9.75
CA ASN A 49 -22.25 3.34 -10.41
C ASN A 49 -21.35 4.28 -11.26
N GLU A 50 -21.99 5.17 -12.02
CA GLU A 50 -21.30 6.12 -12.90
C GLU A 50 -20.36 7.07 -12.17
N GLU A 51 -20.73 7.53 -10.98
CA GLU A 51 -19.88 8.43 -10.18
C GLU A 51 -18.56 7.74 -9.80
N CYS A 52 -18.62 6.50 -9.34
CA CYS A 52 -17.42 5.72 -9.02
C CYS A 52 -16.59 5.39 -10.27
N ARG A 53 -17.24 5.19 -11.43
CA ARG A 53 -16.55 4.98 -12.70
C ARG A 53 -15.78 6.22 -13.12
N SER A 54 -16.40 7.40 -13.12
CA SER A 54 -15.73 8.66 -13.45
C SER A 54 -14.60 8.95 -12.46
N LYS A 55 -14.85 8.86 -11.14
CA LYS A 55 -13.80 9.09 -10.14
C LYS A 55 -12.63 8.11 -10.25
N GLY A 56 -12.91 6.83 -10.46
CA GLY A 56 -11.88 5.82 -10.65
C GLY A 56 -11.09 6.01 -11.94
N TRP A 57 -11.77 6.40 -13.03
CA TRP A 57 -11.16 6.74 -14.30
C TRP A 57 -10.19 7.91 -14.15
N ASP A 58 -10.67 9.05 -13.65
CA ASP A 58 -9.91 10.29 -13.56
C ASP A 58 -8.73 10.18 -12.58
N LYS A 59 -8.95 9.54 -11.43
CA LYS A 59 -7.92 9.46 -10.38
C LYS A 59 -6.77 8.49 -10.70
N PHE A 60 -7.03 7.37 -11.38
CA PHE A 60 -5.97 6.38 -11.63
C PHE A 60 -6.20 5.51 -12.86
N HIS A 61 -7.42 5.01 -13.07
CA HIS A 61 -7.61 3.92 -14.02
C HIS A 61 -7.42 4.34 -15.47
N MET A 62 -7.61 5.62 -15.81
CA MET A 62 -7.29 6.12 -17.15
C MET A 62 -5.84 5.80 -17.51
N LYS A 63 -4.88 6.01 -16.59
CA LYS A 63 -3.45 5.75 -16.80
C LYS A 63 -3.10 4.26 -16.66
N GLU A 64 -3.82 3.52 -15.82
CA GLU A 64 -3.62 2.07 -15.67
C GLU A 64 -4.17 1.24 -16.84
N CYS A 65 -5.31 1.65 -17.42
CA CYS A 65 -6.13 0.81 -18.29
C CYS A 65 -5.36 0.12 -19.43
N PRO A 66 -4.46 0.79 -20.18
CA PRO A 66 -3.72 0.16 -21.28
C PRO A 66 -2.71 -0.89 -20.82
N VAL A 67 -2.23 -0.80 -19.58
CA VAL A 67 -1.20 -1.68 -19.00
C VAL A 67 -1.73 -2.50 -17.83
N TYR A 68 -3.04 -2.51 -17.59
CA TYR A 68 -3.63 -3.10 -16.40
C TYR A 68 -3.35 -4.60 -16.28
N SER A 69 -3.37 -5.33 -17.41
CA SER A 69 -3.00 -6.75 -17.42
C SER A 69 -1.55 -6.97 -16.97
N ASN A 70 -0.63 -6.06 -17.27
CA ASN A 70 0.74 -6.13 -16.78
C ASN A 70 0.83 -5.82 -15.29
N LEU A 71 0.04 -4.85 -14.82
CA LEU A 71 -0.01 -4.49 -13.40
C LEU A 71 -0.55 -5.63 -12.53
N LEU A 72 -1.42 -6.50 -13.05
CA LEU A 72 -1.95 -7.67 -12.32
C LEU A 72 -0.89 -8.75 -12.02
N GLU A 73 0.27 -8.70 -12.68
CA GLU A 73 1.40 -9.61 -12.40
C GLU A 73 2.21 -9.19 -11.17
N PHE A 74 2.04 -7.96 -10.69
CA PHE A 74 2.69 -7.46 -9.49
C PHE A 74 1.89 -7.81 -8.24
N ASP A 75 2.57 -7.80 -7.09
CA ASP A 75 1.91 -7.76 -5.79
C ASP A 75 1.00 -6.52 -5.71
N GLU A 76 -0.16 -6.67 -5.08
CA GLU A 76 -1.18 -5.63 -5.13
C GLU A 76 -0.76 -4.35 -4.38
N TRP A 77 0.12 -4.44 -3.38
CA TRP A 77 0.71 -3.26 -2.72
C TRP A 77 1.64 -2.51 -3.67
N VAL A 78 2.41 -3.22 -4.47
CA VAL A 78 3.28 -2.62 -5.50
C VAL A 78 2.42 -1.97 -6.59
N MET A 79 1.34 -2.60 -7.04
CA MET A 79 0.38 -1.97 -7.95
C MET A 79 -0.22 -0.68 -7.35
N SER A 80 -0.46 -0.65 -6.03
CA SER A 80 -1.02 0.54 -5.36
C SER A 80 -0.12 1.78 -5.45
N THR A 81 1.20 1.61 -5.61
CA THR A 81 2.13 2.74 -5.78
C THR A 81 2.01 3.36 -7.17
N TYR A 82 1.66 2.56 -8.20
CA TYR A 82 1.29 3.06 -9.52
C TYR A 82 0.13 4.05 -9.43
N ARG A 83 -0.90 3.74 -8.62
CA ARG A 83 -2.02 4.66 -8.36
C ARG A 83 -1.59 5.92 -7.65
N ILE A 84 -0.66 5.83 -6.70
CA ILE A 84 -0.14 7.00 -5.97
C ILE A 84 0.51 7.99 -6.94
N ILE A 85 1.39 7.51 -7.82
CA ILE A 85 2.04 8.33 -8.84
C ILE A 85 1.05 8.82 -9.90
N ALA A 86 0.18 7.94 -10.41
CA ALA A 86 -0.78 8.26 -11.47
C ALA A 86 -1.76 9.38 -11.11
N LYS A 87 -1.98 9.65 -9.82
CA LYS A 87 -2.84 10.75 -9.34
C LYS A 87 -2.29 12.14 -9.58
N GLN A 88 -0.98 12.27 -9.77
CA GLN A 88 -0.28 13.54 -9.98
C GLN A 88 0.30 13.59 -11.40
N SER A 89 0.60 14.79 -11.89
CA SER A 89 1.48 14.97 -13.06
C SER A 89 2.94 15.00 -12.62
N ILE A 90 3.85 14.70 -13.55
CA ILE A 90 5.29 14.78 -13.28
C ILE A 90 5.74 16.20 -12.91
N ASP A 91 5.14 17.23 -13.52
CA ASP A 91 5.43 18.64 -13.22
C ASP A 91 5.04 18.99 -11.77
N GLU A 92 3.84 18.61 -11.33
CA GLU A 92 3.38 18.79 -9.94
C GLU A 92 4.31 18.08 -8.96
N LEU A 93 4.73 16.85 -9.27
CA LEU A 93 5.65 16.09 -8.45
C LEU A 93 7.03 16.75 -8.34
N LYS A 94 7.60 17.20 -9.47
CA LYS A 94 8.92 17.89 -9.49
C LYS A 94 8.88 19.16 -8.65
N VAL A 95 7.83 19.97 -8.81
CA VAL A 95 7.62 21.18 -8.00
C VAL A 95 7.52 20.81 -6.52
N PHE A 96 6.66 19.84 -6.18
CA PHE A 96 6.44 19.42 -4.80
C PHE A 96 7.72 18.91 -4.13
N VAL A 97 8.47 18.01 -4.78
CA VAL A 97 9.71 17.44 -4.24
C VAL A 97 10.76 18.53 -4.00
N SER A 98 10.91 19.46 -4.93
CA SER A 98 11.85 20.59 -4.77
C SER A 98 11.52 21.53 -3.59
N GLN A 99 10.24 21.59 -3.20
CA GLN A 99 9.80 22.35 -2.03
C GLN A 99 10.07 21.56 -0.75
N CYS A 100 9.83 20.25 -0.75
CA CYS A 100 10.02 19.38 0.41
C CYS A 100 11.48 19.34 0.90
N GLN A 101 12.46 19.39 -0.01
CA GLN A 101 13.88 19.46 0.34
C GLN A 101 14.22 20.67 1.23
N LYS A 102 13.42 21.74 1.17
CA LYS A 102 13.62 22.94 2.03
C LYS A 102 13.06 22.77 3.43
N GLU A 103 12.29 21.69 3.66
CA GLU A 103 11.57 21.40 4.89
C GLU A 103 12.21 20.26 5.72
N GLU A 104 13.42 19.83 5.38
CA GLU A 104 14.16 18.77 6.09
C GLU A 104 14.36 19.06 7.59
N HIS A 105 14.37 20.34 7.97
CA HIS A 105 14.52 20.77 9.36
C HIS A 105 13.25 20.55 10.21
N ARG A 106 12.09 20.30 9.58
CA ARG A 106 10.83 20.08 10.28
C ARG A 106 10.79 18.68 10.88
N SER A 107 10.09 18.53 12.00
CA SER A 107 9.81 17.21 12.57
C SER A 107 8.89 16.39 11.65
N PRO A 108 8.89 15.04 11.76
CA PRO A 108 8.03 14.19 10.93
C PRO A 108 6.54 14.56 10.98
N LEU A 109 6.04 15.00 12.15
CA LEU A 109 4.65 15.44 12.28
C LEU A 109 4.41 16.75 11.53
N GLU A 110 5.29 17.75 11.67
CA GLU A 110 5.19 19.04 10.97
C GLU A 110 5.30 18.89 9.45
N GLN A 111 6.02 17.87 8.96
CA GLN A 111 6.10 17.54 7.54
C GLN A 111 4.77 16.99 6.99
N LEU A 112 3.92 16.38 7.82
CA LEU A 112 2.60 15.89 7.41
C LEU A 112 1.52 16.98 7.40
N LEU A 113 1.76 18.10 8.10
CA LEU A 113 0.81 19.20 8.21
C LEU A 113 1.00 20.19 7.05
N ASN A 114 -0.12 20.76 6.59
CA ASN A 114 -0.13 21.91 5.70
C ASN A 114 0.04 23.24 6.48
N GLU A 115 0.01 24.37 5.77
CA GLU A 115 0.17 25.70 6.38
C GLU A 115 -0.88 26.00 7.47
N ASP A 116 -2.09 25.44 7.33
CA ASP A 116 -3.19 25.57 8.28
C ASP A 116 -3.10 24.60 9.47
N GLN A 117 -1.98 23.89 9.63
CA GLN A 117 -1.78 22.87 10.68
C GLN A 117 -2.76 21.68 10.57
N VAL A 118 -3.21 21.37 9.35
CA VAL A 118 -4.11 20.25 9.06
C VAL A 118 -3.36 19.16 8.31
N CYS A 119 -3.56 17.90 8.72
CA CYS A 119 -3.15 16.74 7.94
C CYS A 119 -4.21 16.47 6.87
N ASP A 120 -3.95 16.93 5.64
CA ASP A 120 -4.81 16.65 4.50
C ASP A 120 -4.53 15.25 3.94
N SER A 121 -5.40 14.31 4.28
CA SER A 121 -5.31 12.90 3.88
C SER A 121 -5.64 12.64 2.40
N ASP A 122 -6.07 13.65 1.64
CA ASP A 122 -6.24 13.56 0.19
C ASP A 122 -5.06 14.19 -0.57
N SER A 123 -4.10 14.80 0.13
CA SER A 123 -2.92 15.44 -0.47
C SER A 123 -1.77 14.46 -0.73
N TYR A 124 -1.00 14.71 -1.80
CA TYR A 124 0.23 13.96 -2.06
C TYR A 124 1.28 14.14 -0.95
N ARG A 125 1.26 15.29 -0.26
CA ARG A 125 2.15 15.59 0.86
C ARG A 125 2.10 14.52 1.93
N GLY A 126 0.89 14.16 2.35
CA GLY A 126 0.72 13.20 3.42
C GLY A 126 1.27 11.82 3.08
N VAL A 127 1.03 11.31 1.87
CA VAL A 127 1.57 9.99 1.45
C VAL A 127 3.09 10.04 1.23
N TYR A 128 3.63 11.18 0.76
CA TYR A 128 5.06 11.36 0.58
C TYR A 128 5.81 11.26 1.91
N PHE A 129 5.32 11.85 3.00
CA PHE A 129 6.03 11.86 4.29
C PHE A 129 5.76 10.64 5.18
N LEU A 130 5.06 9.62 4.69
CA LEU A 130 4.91 8.37 5.42
C LEU A 130 6.26 7.65 5.61
N GLU A 131 6.46 7.06 6.80
CA GLU A 131 7.69 6.36 7.17
C GLU A 131 7.90 5.12 6.29
N GLY A 132 9.10 4.95 5.73
CA GLY A 132 9.48 3.80 4.90
C GLY A 132 10.47 2.86 5.57
N ASN A 133 11.01 3.23 6.74
CA ASN A 133 12.06 2.53 7.47
C ASN A 133 13.31 2.20 6.64
N ILE A 134 13.64 3.03 5.63
CA ILE A 134 14.69 2.73 4.64
C ILE A 134 16.05 2.37 5.29
N LYS A 135 16.42 3.02 6.39
CA LYS A 135 17.68 2.76 7.12
C LYS A 135 17.77 1.37 7.72
N ALA A 136 16.63 0.70 7.91
CA ALA A 136 16.54 -0.65 8.44
C ALA A 136 16.30 -1.70 7.33
N VAL A 137 16.24 -1.29 6.07
CA VAL A 137 16.06 -2.20 4.93
C VAL A 137 17.42 -2.70 4.45
N GLU A 138 17.54 -4.01 4.29
CA GLU A 138 18.75 -4.63 3.76
C GLU A 138 18.94 -4.30 2.28
N MET A 139 20.20 -4.17 1.85
CA MET A 139 20.53 -3.80 0.47
C MET A 139 19.92 -4.74 -0.57
N GLU A 140 19.84 -6.04 -0.29
CA GLU A 140 19.22 -7.02 -1.19
C GLU A 140 17.73 -6.71 -1.43
N THR A 141 16.99 -6.35 -0.36
CA THR A 141 15.59 -5.95 -0.47
C THR A 141 15.45 -4.62 -1.22
N LEU A 142 16.34 -3.66 -0.98
CA LEU A 142 16.34 -2.38 -1.68
C LEU A 142 16.61 -2.53 -3.19
N LEU A 143 17.49 -3.45 -3.57
CA LEU A 143 17.72 -3.82 -4.98
C LEU A 143 16.46 -4.43 -5.61
N GLY A 144 15.73 -5.27 -4.88
CA GLY A 144 14.45 -5.81 -5.31
C GLY A 144 13.40 -4.70 -5.54
N TYR A 145 13.31 -3.73 -4.63
CA TYR A 145 12.40 -2.59 -4.80
C TYR A 145 12.79 -1.67 -5.95
N SER A 146 14.09 -1.48 -6.18
CA SER A 146 14.59 -0.74 -7.35
C SER A 146 14.18 -1.40 -8.67
N TYR A 147 14.12 -2.74 -8.71
CA TYR A 147 13.67 -3.50 -9.88
C TYR A 147 12.21 -3.22 -10.16
N LEU A 148 11.38 -3.35 -9.13
CA LEU A 148 9.96 -3.09 -9.21
C LEU A 148 9.69 -1.65 -9.64
N ALA A 149 10.41 -0.68 -9.07
CA ALA A 149 10.32 0.72 -9.45
C ALA A 149 10.67 0.95 -10.93
N PHE A 150 11.79 0.40 -11.41
CA PHE A 150 12.16 0.45 -12.82
C PHE A 150 11.04 -0.09 -13.72
N MET A 151 10.50 -1.27 -13.38
CA MET A 151 9.42 -1.88 -14.16
C MET A 151 8.14 -1.04 -14.17
N LEU A 152 7.74 -0.50 -13.01
CA LEU A 152 6.58 0.38 -12.89
C LEU A 152 6.74 1.68 -13.68
N THR A 153 7.93 2.31 -13.65
CA THR A 153 8.23 3.50 -14.46
C THR A 153 8.06 3.21 -15.96
N HIS A 154 8.55 2.05 -16.43
CA HIS A 154 8.40 1.65 -17.83
C HIS A 154 6.94 1.35 -18.20
N LEU A 155 6.15 0.75 -17.31
CA LEU A 155 4.71 0.58 -17.51
C LEU A 155 3.98 1.93 -17.52
N LEU A 156 4.43 2.89 -16.72
CA LEU A 156 3.89 4.25 -16.71
C LEU A 156 4.16 4.95 -18.05
N ALA A 157 5.35 4.79 -18.63
CA ALA A 157 5.68 5.26 -19.97
C ALA A 157 4.84 4.55 -21.04
N LYS A 158 4.75 3.21 -20.97
CA LYS A 158 3.99 2.37 -21.90
C LYS A 158 2.49 2.63 -21.88
N SER A 159 1.94 3.13 -20.77
CA SER A 159 0.54 3.59 -20.72
C SER A 159 0.23 4.62 -21.80
N ASN A 160 1.25 5.38 -22.23
CA ASN A 160 1.15 6.47 -23.18
C ASN A 160 0.08 7.51 -22.78
N ARG A 161 -0.13 7.68 -21.46
CA ARG A 161 -1.14 8.55 -20.83
C ARG A 161 -0.61 9.38 -19.66
N TYR A 162 0.59 9.09 -19.16
CA TYR A 162 1.16 9.78 -17.99
C TYR A 162 2.11 10.93 -18.39
N PHE A 163 3.07 10.66 -19.28
CA PHE A 163 4.03 11.67 -19.74
C PHE A 163 3.38 12.58 -20.80
N VAL A 164 2.72 13.61 -20.29
CA VAL A 164 2.05 14.64 -21.06
C VAL A 164 2.47 16.01 -20.53
N THR A 165 2.55 17.00 -21.42
CA THR A 165 2.79 18.40 -21.02
C THR A 165 1.55 18.98 -20.34
N ASN A 166 1.67 20.17 -19.74
CA ASN A 166 0.53 20.93 -19.20
C ASN A 166 -0.58 21.22 -20.23
N LYS A 167 -0.30 21.10 -21.53
CA LYS A 167 -1.31 21.23 -22.60
C LYS A 167 -1.96 19.90 -22.99
N GLY A 168 -1.54 18.79 -22.38
CA GLY A 168 -1.98 17.44 -22.70
C GLY A 168 -1.20 16.78 -23.86
N ASP A 169 -0.21 17.45 -24.43
CA ASP A 169 0.60 16.89 -25.51
C ASP A 169 1.51 15.78 -24.98
N LYS A 170 1.47 14.61 -25.61
CA LYS A 170 2.32 13.47 -25.25
C LYS A 170 3.77 13.76 -25.58
N TYR A 171 4.67 13.33 -24.72
CA TYR A 171 6.11 13.39 -24.98
C TYR A 171 6.81 12.10 -24.53
N VAL A 172 8.03 11.88 -25.02
CA VAL A 172 8.87 10.75 -24.63
C VAL A 172 9.69 11.21 -23.42
N PRO A 173 9.57 10.55 -22.25
CA PRO A 173 10.38 10.92 -21.09
C PRO A 173 11.86 10.71 -21.36
N ASP A 174 12.68 11.65 -20.91
CA ASP A 174 14.13 11.48 -20.90
C ASP A 174 14.59 10.65 -19.68
N GLU A 175 15.90 10.46 -19.59
CA GLU A 175 16.51 9.68 -18.50
C GLU A 175 16.25 10.30 -17.12
N GLU A 176 16.25 11.64 -17.01
CA GLU A 176 15.99 12.34 -15.75
C GLU A 176 14.54 12.14 -15.29
N ASP A 177 13.57 12.22 -16.19
CA ASP A 177 12.17 11.90 -15.91
C ASP A 177 12.00 10.47 -15.39
N MET A 178 12.67 9.52 -16.04
CA MET A 178 12.58 8.10 -15.68
C MET A 178 13.18 7.83 -14.30
N PHE A 179 14.35 8.40 -13.99
CA PHE A 179 14.98 8.27 -12.67
C PHE A 179 14.18 8.96 -11.57
N PHE A 180 13.65 10.17 -11.85
CA PHE A 180 12.82 10.90 -10.91
C PHE A 180 11.57 10.12 -10.51
N ILE A 181 10.86 9.54 -11.48
CA ILE A 181 9.69 8.70 -11.20
C ILE A 181 10.10 7.40 -10.51
N GLY A 182 11.21 6.78 -10.92
CA GLY A 182 11.76 5.57 -10.30
C GLY A 182 12.06 5.76 -8.81
N SER A 183 12.69 6.86 -8.41
CA SER A 183 13.01 7.14 -7.01
C SER A 183 11.74 7.31 -6.16
N LEU A 184 10.72 7.98 -6.71
CA LEU A 184 9.42 8.11 -6.06
C LEU A 184 8.71 6.75 -5.92
N PHE A 185 8.82 5.86 -6.89
CA PHE A 185 8.30 4.49 -6.74
C PHE A 185 8.97 3.74 -5.60
N ILE A 186 10.29 3.79 -5.46
CA ILE A 186 11.00 3.18 -4.33
C ILE A 186 10.46 3.75 -3.00
N ARG A 187 10.34 5.08 -2.90
CA ARG A 187 9.80 5.74 -1.72
C ARG A 187 8.41 5.21 -1.37
N HIS A 188 7.52 5.14 -2.36
CA HIS A 188 6.15 4.71 -2.12
C HIS A 188 6.04 3.21 -1.86
N ILE A 189 6.89 2.36 -2.44
CA ILE A 189 6.95 0.93 -2.10
C ILE A 189 7.31 0.75 -0.62
N LEU A 190 8.32 1.47 -0.15
CA LEU A 190 8.72 1.48 1.27
C LEU A 190 7.59 2.02 2.17
N ALA A 191 6.95 3.12 1.76
CA ALA A 191 5.86 3.72 2.52
C ALA A 191 4.65 2.79 2.62
N VAL A 192 4.14 2.23 1.51
CA VAL A 192 2.93 1.39 1.55
C VAL A 192 3.16 0.07 2.27
N THR A 193 4.38 -0.48 2.25
CA THR A 193 4.70 -1.71 3.01
C THR A 193 4.75 -1.48 4.52
N CYS A 194 5.05 -0.26 4.97
CA CYS A 194 5.06 0.11 6.39
C CYS A 194 3.73 0.69 6.89
N ASN A 195 2.89 1.23 6.00
CA ASN A 195 1.72 2.03 6.36
C ASN A 195 0.39 1.50 5.78
N GLY A 196 0.45 0.41 5.03
CA GLY A 196 -0.72 -0.21 4.40
C GLY A 196 -1.65 -0.88 5.40
N TYR A 197 -2.96 -0.70 5.23
CA TYR A 197 -3.99 -1.37 6.00
C TYR A 197 -4.75 -2.37 5.14
N ALA A 198 -4.94 -3.58 5.66
CA ALA A 198 -5.85 -4.54 5.04
C ALA A 198 -7.29 -4.00 5.11
N ILE A 199 -7.99 -4.05 3.98
CA ILE A 199 -9.41 -3.72 3.91
C ILE A 199 -10.19 -5.02 4.04
N GLN A 200 -11.08 -5.08 5.03
CA GLN A 200 -11.78 -6.29 5.41
C GLN A 200 -13.29 -6.10 5.40
N GLU A 201 -14.01 -7.16 5.04
CA GLU A 201 -15.45 -7.24 5.20
C GLU A 201 -15.79 -8.14 6.39
N THR A 202 -16.75 -7.72 7.21
CA THR A 202 -17.26 -8.52 8.32
C THR A 202 -18.37 -9.44 7.82
N HIS A 203 -18.15 -10.75 7.91
CA HIS A 203 -19.12 -11.76 7.56
C HIS A 203 -19.74 -12.29 8.85
N VAL A 204 -21.07 -12.15 8.97
CA VAL A 204 -21.84 -12.68 10.10
C VAL A 204 -22.60 -13.90 9.59
N GLN A 205 -22.20 -15.09 10.02
CA GLN A 205 -22.93 -16.30 9.68
C GLN A 205 -23.96 -16.61 10.79
N PRO A 206 -25.26 -16.71 10.46
CA PRO A 206 -26.25 -17.17 11.41
C PRO A 206 -25.98 -18.65 11.73
N TYR A 207 -25.71 -18.95 12.99
CA TYR A 207 -25.45 -20.33 13.43
C TYR A 207 -26.75 -21.15 13.37
N GLN A 208 -26.73 -22.27 12.65
CA GLN A 208 -27.75 -23.30 12.82
C GLN A 208 -27.27 -24.25 13.93
N VAL A 209 -28.00 -24.27 15.06
CA VAL A 209 -27.95 -25.21 16.20
C VAL A 209 -27.25 -24.73 17.50
N CYS A 210 -28.04 -24.49 18.56
CA CYS A 210 -27.62 -24.41 19.98
C CYS A 210 -26.94 -23.14 20.56
N GLY A 211 -27.42 -21.94 20.20
CA GLY A 211 -27.66 -20.88 21.20
C GLY A 211 -26.49 -20.22 21.94
N ILE A 212 -25.25 -20.28 21.45
CA ILE A 212 -24.13 -19.49 22.02
C ILE A 212 -23.31 -18.82 20.89
N GLY A 213 -23.72 -17.60 20.49
CA GLY A 213 -22.93 -16.64 19.71
C GLY A 213 -23.02 -16.73 18.18
N GLU A 214 -22.91 -15.57 17.51
CA GLU A 214 -22.75 -15.44 16.05
C GLU A 214 -21.28 -15.73 15.66
N HIS A 215 -21.05 -16.48 14.57
CA HIS A 215 -19.71 -16.62 14.02
C HIS A 215 -19.40 -15.40 13.13
N VAL A 216 -18.55 -14.52 13.63
CA VAL A 216 -18.07 -13.34 12.92
C VAL A 216 -16.69 -13.64 12.35
N SER A 217 -16.55 -13.60 11.04
CA SER A 217 -15.25 -13.69 10.35
C SER A 217 -14.92 -12.40 9.61
N LEU A 218 -13.64 -12.07 9.57
CA LEU A 218 -13.11 -10.93 8.79
C LEU A 218 -12.49 -11.48 7.52
N VAL A 219 -13.00 -11.08 6.36
CA VAL A 219 -12.51 -11.51 5.05
C VAL A 219 -11.77 -10.35 4.41
N LYS A 220 -10.48 -10.53 4.08
CA LYS A 220 -9.69 -9.50 3.39
C LYS A 220 -10.15 -9.36 1.95
N VAL A 221 -10.67 -8.19 1.59
CA VAL A 221 -11.14 -7.87 0.22
C VAL A 221 -10.11 -7.06 -0.56
N GLY A 222 -9.17 -6.41 0.13
CA GLY A 222 -8.19 -5.54 -0.49
C GLY A 222 -7.20 -4.93 0.51
N GLY A 223 -6.59 -3.83 0.09
CA GLY A 223 -5.70 -3.02 0.91
C GLY A 223 -5.81 -1.54 0.56
N GLY A 224 -5.36 -0.67 1.46
CA GLY A 224 -5.26 0.76 1.20
C GLY A 224 -4.30 1.50 2.12
N THR A 225 -3.90 2.69 1.70
CA THR A 225 -3.01 3.61 2.41
C THR A 225 -3.83 4.74 3.01
N TYR A 226 -3.68 4.98 4.31
CA TYR A 226 -4.47 5.93 5.09
C TYR A 226 -3.50 6.83 5.86
N ILE A 227 -3.36 8.07 5.44
CA ILE A 227 -2.30 8.98 5.89
C ILE A 227 -2.47 9.32 7.36
N ALA A 228 -3.66 9.79 7.75
CA ALA A 228 -3.87 10.27 9.11
C ALA A 228 -3.89 9.11 10.12
N LEU A 229 -4.50 7.98 9.75
CA LEU A 229 -4.56 6.78 10.58
C LEU A 229 -3.19 6.10 10.74
N SER A 230 -2.29 6.21 9.75
CA SER A 230 -0.90 5.75 9.87
C SER A 230 -0.08 6.46 10.95
N MET A 231 -0.55 7.60 11.48
CA MET A 231 0.10 8.29 12.60
C MET A 231 -0.16 7.62 13.97
N PHE A 232 -1.13 6.69 14.06
CA PHE A 232 -1.48 6.05 15.33
C PHE A 232 -0.56 4.88 15.66
N ASN A 233 0.40 5.12 16.56
CA ASN A 233 1.35 4.10 17.00
C ASN A 233 0.71 2.81 17.53
N HIS A 234 1.51 1.75 17.46
CA HIS A 234 1.14 0.42 17.90
C HIS A 234 1.01 0.25 19.43
N SER A 235 0.04 -0.55 19.86
CA SER A 235 0.02 -1.27 21.14
C SER A 235 -0.63 -2.64 20.99
N CYS A 236 -0.07 -3.69 21.59
CA CYS A 236 -0.70 -5.02 21.62
C CYS A 236 -1.97 -5.05 22.50
N SER A 237 -2.15 -4.05 23.37
CA SER A 237 -3.39 -3.76 24.09
C SER A 237 -3.85 -2.36 23.67
N PRO A 238 -4.47 -2.23 22.48
CA PRO A 238 -4.75 -0.93 21.88
C PRO A 238 -5.90 -0.21 22.57
N SER A 239 -5.88 1.12 22.51
CA SER A 239 -6.96 1.98 23.01
C SER A 239 -8.02 2.29 21.97
N ALA A 240 -7.74 1.96 20.71
CA ALA A 240 -8.65 2.08 19.59
C ALA A 240 -8.57 0.90 18.63
N MET A 241 -9.66 0.64 17.93
CA MET A 241 -9.78 -0.38 16.90
C MET A 241 -10.18 0.23 15.56
N LEU A 242 -9.79 -0.42 14.47
CA LEU A 242 -10.04 0.02 13.11
C LEU A 242 -11.08 -0.90 12.46
N LEU A 243 -12.04 -0.32 11.76
CA LEU A 243 -13.09 -1.02 11.04
C LEU A 243 -13.18 -0.48 9.62
N SER A 244 -13.24 -1.37 8.62
CA SER A 244 -13.35 -0.98 7.22
C SER A 244 -14.81 -0.97 6.75
N TYR A 245 -15.17 0.01 5.93
CA TYR A 245 -16.40 0.07 5.17
C TYR A 245 -16.08 0.49 3.73
N GLY A 246 -15.94 -0.49 2.84
CA GLY A 246 -15.30 -0.25 1.54
C GLY A 246 -13.89 0.30 1.73
N SER A 247 -13.54 1.36 0.99
CA SER A 247 -12.26 2.08 1.12
C SER A 247 -12.22 3.10 2.28
N VAL A 248 -13.22 3.13 3.16
CA VAL A 248 -13.25 4.00 4.34
C VAL A 248 -12.81 3.21 5.57
N LEU A 249 -11.88 3.77 6.35
CA LEU A 249 -11.41 3.22 7.60
C LEU A 249 -11.91 4.09 8.76
N ILE A 250 -12.54 3.44 9.74
CA ILE A 250 -13.15 4.08 10.89
C ILE A 250 -12.38 3.65 12.13
N CYS A 251 -11.79 4.61 12.83
CA CYS A 251 -11.13 4.39 14.11
C CYS A 251 -12.11 4.67 15.26
N ARG A 252 -12.30 3.68 16.14
CA ARG A 252 -13.17 3.78 17.32
C ARG A 252 -12.42 3.49 18.60
N ALA A 253 -12.73 4.24 19.66
CA ALA A 253 -12.21 3.97 20.99
C ALA A 253 -12.67 2.57 21.47
N SER A 254 -11.73 1.71 21.85
CA SER A 254 -11.99 0.39 22.45
C SER A 254 -12.04 0.45 23.97
N CYS A 255 -11.45 1.49 24.58
CA CYS A 255 -11.50 1.77 26.01
C CYS A 255 -11.60 3.28 26.27
N PHE A 256 -11.59 3.68 27.55
CA PHE A 256 -11.47 5.09 27.92
C PHE A 256 -10.07 5.62 27.57
N ILE A 257 -10.01 6.78 26.91
CA ILE A 257 -8.77 7.44 26.50
C ILE A 257 -8.65 8.76 27.27
N PRO A 258 -7.78 8.86 28.29
CA PRO A 258 -7.56 10.11 29.01
C PRO A 258 -7.08 11.24 28.08
N SER A 259 -7.51 12.47 28.36
CA SER A 259 -6.99 13.65 27.65
C SER A 259 -5.46 13.75 27.79
N GLY A 260 -4.79 14.08 26.69
CA GLY A 260 -3.32 14.13 26.60
C GLY A 260 -2.64 12.77 26.43
N SER A 261 -3.39 11.65 26.45
CA SER A 261 -2.83 10.32 26.16
C SER A 261 -2.82 10.01 24.65
N GLN A 262 -1.90 9.14 24.24
CA GLN A 262 -1.79 8.71 22.85
C GLN A 262 -2.89 7.70 22.49
N VAL A 263 -3.56 7.91 21.35
CA VAL A 263 -4.39 6.91 20.70
C VAL A 263 -3.50 5.84 20.07
N ARG A 264 -3.71 4.56 20.40
CA ARG A 264 -2.92 3.45 19.88
C ARG A 264 -3.80 2.40 19.23
N THR A 265 -3.37 1.94 18.06
CA THR A 265 -3.99 0.84 17.31
C THR A 265 -3.12 -0.41 17.39
N CYS A 266 -3.57 -1.54 16.85
CA CYS A 266 -2.74 -2.74 16.74
C CYS A 266 -2.47 -3.07 15.26
N TYR A 267 -1.20 -3.20 14.90
CA TYR A 267 -0.75 -3.27 13.50
C TYR A 267 -0.84 -4.68 12.89
N TYR A 268 -0.72 -5.71 13.71
CA TYR A 268 -0.51 -7.07 13.22
C TYR A 268 -1.68 -7.98 13.53
N TYR A 269 -1.91 -8.27 14.81
CA TYR A 269 -3.10 -9.00 15.26
C TYR A 269 -4.04 -8.08 16.02
N PRO A 270 -5.36 -8.30 16.00
CA PRO A 270 -6.32 -7.40 16.62
C PRO A 270 -6.06 -7.13 18.12
N TYR A 271 -5.35 -8.04 18.79
CA TYR A 271 -5.07 -7.97 20.22
C TYR A 271 -3.87 -8.83 20.61
N PHE A 272 -3.35 -8.69 21.84
CA PHE A 272 -2.25 -9.51 22.37
C PHE A 272 -2.60 -11.01 22.50
N SER A 273 -3.83 -11.39 22.19
CA SER A 273 -4.36 -12.71 22.48
C SER A 273 -3.68 -13.83 21.71
N GLN A 274 -3.30 -13.56 20.46
CA GLN A 274 -2.52 -14.43 19.59
C GLN A 274 -1.80 -13.57 18.55
N PRO A 275 -0.54 -13.88 18.19
CA PRO A 275 0.33 -14.91 18.74
C PRO A 275 0.94 -14.45 20.08
N ASP A 276 1.82 -15.28 20.66
CA ASP A 276 2.52 -14.95 21.90
C ASP A 276 3.42 -13.71 21.78
N ARG A 277 3.96 -13.27 22.92
CA ARG A 277 4.80 -12.07 23.01
C ARG A 277 6.03 -12.10 22.10
N ALA A 278 6.68 -13.26 21.97
CA ALA A 278 7.90 -13.37 21.17
C ALA A 278 7.57 -13.18 19.70
N ASN A 279 6.57 -13.92 19.21
CA ASN A 279 6.09 -13.85 17.83
C ASN A 279 5.54 -12.46 17.47
N ARG A 280 4.81 -11.79 18.38
CA ARG A 280 4.36 -10.40 18.15
C ARG A 280 5.52 -9.45 17.97
N ARG A 281 6.55 -9.55 18.81
CA ARG A 281 7.72 -8.65 18.77
C ARG A 281 8.61 -8.92 17.57
N GLU A 282 8.80 -10.19 17.21
CA GLU A 282 9.50 -10.57 15.99
C GLU A 282 8.80 -10.00 14.76
N ALA A 283 7.48 -10.20 14.63
CA ALA A 283 6.72 -9.63 13.53
C ALA A 283 6.84 -8.10 13.47
N LEU A 284 6.66 -7.41 14.61
CA LEU A 284 6.77 -5.94 14.63
C LEU A 284 8.18 -5.45 14.28
N SER A 285 9.22 -6.16 14.72
CA SER A 285 10.60 -5.87 14.35
C SER A 285 10.81 -6.06 12.85
N ASN A 286 10.27 -7.14 12.29
CA ASN A 286 10.46 -7.49 10.88
C ASN A 286 9.71 -6.52 9.96
N PHE A 287 8.47 -6.13 10.25
CA PHE A 287 7.66 -5.26 9.37
C PHE A 287 7.82 -3.77 9.63
N PHE A 288 8.07 -3.37 10.88
CA PHE A 288 8.02 -1.96 11.29
C PHE A 288 9.30 -1.50 11.99
N SER A 289 10.33 -2.35 12.05
CA SER A 289 11.66 -1.99 12.53
C SER A 289 11.69 -1.43 13.97
N PHE A 290 10.77 -1.88 14.83
CA PHE A 290 10.76 -1.52 16.24
C PHE A 290 10.40 -2.69 17.16
N PHE A 291 10.77 -2.55 18.44
CA PHE A 291 10.43 -3.53 19.48
C PHE A 291 9.36 -2.99 20.42
N CYS A 292 8.22 -3.69 20.53
CA CYS A 292 7.09 -3.21 21.32
C CYS A 292 7.35 -3.26 22.83
N LYS A 293 7.10 -2.11 23.49
CA LYS A 293 7.22 -1.90 24.95
C LYS A 293 5.88 -1.55 25.62
N CYS A 294 4.74 -1.88 24.99
CA CYS A 294 3.43 -1.67 25.62
C CYS A 294 3.24 -2.55 26.87
N ASP A 295 2.25 -2.23 27.71
CA ASP A 295 1.96 -2.94 28.95
C ASP A 295 1.80 -4.45 28.76
N ALA A 296 1.13 -4.88 27.69
CA ALA A 296 0.97 -6.30 27.38
C ALA A 296 2.30 -7.01 27.05
N CYS A 297 3.26 -6.29 26.48
CA CYS A 297 4.60 -6.80 26.17
C CYS A 297 5.57 -6.69 27.35
N VAL A 298 5.38 -5.72 28.25
CA VAL A 298 6.18 -5.58 29.48
C VAL A 298 5.79 -6.65 30.49
N ASN A 299 4.48 -6.82 30.72
CA ASN A 299 3.94 -7.73 31.72
C ASN A 299 3.66 -9.15 31.19
N ASP A 300 4.07 -9.45 29.95
CA ASP A 300 3.84 -10.73 29.28
C ASP A 300 2.38 -11.21 29.40
N TYR A 301 1.44 -10.37 28.98
CA TYR A 301 0.03 -10.75 29.00
C TYR A 301 -0.20 -12.00 28.14
N ARG A 302 -0.83 -12.99 28.75
CA ARG A 302 -1.22 -14.26 28.14
C ARG A 302 -2.71 -14.45 28.29
N VAL A 303 -3.32 -15.09 27.30
CA VAL A 303 -4.70 -15.56 27.43
C VAL A 303 -4.65 -16.96 28.00
N SER A 304 -5.58 -17.29 28.90
CA SER A 304 -5.75 -18.68 29.36
C SER A 304 -5.93 -19.61 28.15
N ALA A 305 -5.31 -20.80 28.21
CA ALA A 305 -5.43 -21.83 27.19
C ALA A 305 -6.90 -22.20 26.88
N ASP A 306 -7.79 -22.08 27.88
CA ASP A 306 -9.22 -22.36 27.76
C ASP A 306 -9.97 -21.36 26.86
N PHE A 307 -9.45 -20.14 26.72
CA PHE A 307 -10.08 -19.11 25.87
C PHE A 307 -9.65 -19.25 24.40
N ILE A 308 -8.45 -19.80 24.14
CA ILE A 308 -7.87 -19.94 22.79
C ILE A 308 -8.54 -21.07 22.01
N SER A 309 -8.94 -22.16 22.68
CA SER A 309 -9.52 -23.35 22.03
C SER A 309 -10.92 -23.12 21.44
N SER A 310 -11.62 -22.04 21.82
CA SER A 310 -13.04 -21.86 21.52
C SER A 310 -13.37 -20.86 20.41
N ARG A 311 -12.44 -20.03 19.90
CA ARG A 311 -12.84 -18.89 19.05
C ARG A 311 -12.05 -18.53 17.80
N LEU A 312 -10.82 -18.99 17.56
CA LEU A 312 -10.07 -18.51 16.38
C LEU A 312 -9.19 -19.62 15.78
N ARG A 313 -9.72 -20.33 14.78
CA ARG A 313 -8.91 -21.02 13.77
C ARG A 313 -8.86 -20.12 12.54
N THR A 314 -7.92 -19.19 12.52
CA THR A 314 -7.50 -18.53 11.27
C THR A 314 -6.02 -18.81 11.12
N GLU A 315 -5.70 -19.82 10.31
CA GLU A 315 -4.35 -20.07 9.83
C GLU A 315 -3.98 -18.98 8.82
N ASP A 316 -3.63 -17.79 9.30
CA ASP A 316 -2.96 -16.81 8.45
C ASP A 316 -1.46 -17.11 8.48
N LYS A 317 -0.96 -17.66 7.36
CA LYS A 317 0.48 -17.84 7.13
C LYS A 317 1.19 -16.52 7.40
N ILE A 318 2.26 -16.57 8.18
CA ILE A 318 3.21 -15.48 8.42
C ILE A 318 3.71 -15.01 7.05
N ILE A 319 3.20 -13.88 6.54
CA ILE A 319 3.72 -13.26 5.32
C ILE A 319 5.00 -12.56 5.72
N SER A 320 6.14 -13.25 5.73
CA SER A 320 7.44 -12.62 6.01
C SER A 320 7.68 -11.46 5.04
N ARG A 321 8.42 -10.43 5.48
CA ARG A 321 8.96 -9.39 4.58
C ARG A 321 9.77 -9.98 3.43
N ASN A 322 10.20 -11.24 3.53
CA ASN A 322 11.14 -11.92 2.64
C ASN A 322 10.48 -12.81 1.56
N ASN A 323 9.14 -12.84 1.47
CA ASN A 323 8.48 -13.62 0.41
C ASN A 323 8.45 -12.90 -0.95
N TRP A 324 9.20 -11.80 -1.13
CA TRP A 324 9.48 -11.23 -2.45
C TRP A 324 10.51 -12.09 -3.18
N GLU A 325 10.28 -13.39 -3.35
CA GLU A 325 11.05 -14.11 -4.36
C GLU A 325 10.67 -13.49 -5.71
N ILE A 326 11.54 -12.66 -6.29
CA ILE A 326 11.53 -12.34 -7.72
C ILE A 326 11.70 -13.69 -8.40
N THR A 327 10.59 -14.38 -8.66
CA THR A 327 10.66 -15.73 -9.21
C THR A 327 11.26 -15.64 -10.61
N ALA A 328 12.09 -16.63 -10.97
CA ALA A 328 12.63 -16.75 -12.32
C ALA A 328 11.52 -16.81 -13.40
N SER A 329 10.28 -17.15 -13.01
CA SER A 329 9.08 -17.10 -13.86
C SER A 329 8.67 -15.67 -14.21
N LEU A 330 8.64 -14.77 -13.23
CA LEU A 330 8.31 -13.35 -13.42
C LEU A 330 9.32 -12.68 -14.36
N VAL A 331 10.61 -12.95 -14.17
CA VAL A 331 11.68 -12.46 -15.08
C VAL A 331 11.49 -12.98 -16.51
N LYS A 332 11.08 -14.24 -16.67
CA LYS A 332 10.88 -14.87 -17.99
C LYS A 332 9.65 -14.33 -18.74
N GLU A 333 8.54 -14.08 -18.05
CA GLU A 333 7.33 -13.51 -18.63
C GLU A 333 7.50 -12.01 -18.95
N LEU A 334 8.24 -11.27 -18.11
CA LEU A 334 8.58 -9.88 -18.35
C LEU A 334 9.53 -9.69 -19.54
N ASN A 335 10.49 -10.60 -19.73
CA ASN A 335 11.34 -10.62 -20.93
C ASN A 335 10.50 -10.75 -22.22
N SER A 336 9.44 -11.58 -22.22
CA SER A 336 8.54 -11.71 -23.38
C SER A 336 7.75 -10.43 -23.67
N LEU A 337 7.40 -9.65 -22.64
CA LEU A 337 6.73 -8.34 -22.79
C LEU A 337 7.65 -7.24 -23.34
N MET A 338 8.96 -7.42 -23.22
CA MET A 338 10.00 -6.51 -23.73
C MET A 338 10.45 -6.84 -25.17
N GLU A 339 10.16 -8.05 -25.67
CA GLU A 339 10.47 -8.47 -27.05
C GLU A 339 9.67 -7.71 -28.12
N GLY A 340 8.56 -7.06 -27.75
CA GLY A 340 7.65 -6.37 -28.68
C GLY A 340 8.05 -4.96 -29.12
N ASN A 341 9.17 -4.40 -28.66
CA ASN A 341 9.56 -3.02 -29.00
C ASN A 341 11.08 -2.90 -29.24
N SER A 342 11.48 -2.76 -30.50
CA SER A 342 12.86 -2.86 -30.98
C SER A 342 13.73 -1.62 -30.73
N GLN A 343 13.52 -0.88 -29.65
CA GLN A 343 14.42 0.23 -29.27
C GLN A 343 14.99 0.16 -27.85
N ILE A 344 14.44 -0.66 -26.94
CA ILE A 344 15.06 -0.93 -25.63
C ILE A 344 14.76 -2.39 -25.26
N ALA A 345 15.42 -3.32 -25.95
CA ALA A 345 15.41 -4.72 -25.57
C ALA A 345 16.50 -4.95 -24.52
N LEU A 346 16.23 -4.63 -23.24
CA LEU A 346 17.05 -5.14 -22.15
C LEU A 346 16.67 -6.61 -21.92
N ARG A 347 17.29 -7.49 -22.70
CA ARG A 347 17.25 -8.93 -22.44
C ARG A 347 17.99 -9.18 -21.14
N LEU A 348 17.36 -9.70 -20.09
CA LEU A 348 18.11 -10.22 -18.93
C LEU A 348 18.66 -11.61 -19.28
N THR A 349 19.63 -11.66 -20.21
CA THR A 349 20.18 -12.91 -20.75
C THR A 349 21.65 -13.14 -20.42
N THR A 350 22.34 -12.10 -19.94
CA THR A 350 23.77 -12.16 -19.61
C THR A 350 24.07 -11.48 -18.28
N ILE A 351 25.24 -11.80 -17.69
CA ILE A 351 25.77 -11.14 -16.49
C ILE A 351 25.92 -9.63 -16.72
N SER A 352 26.20 -9.19 -17.96
CA SER A 352 26.31 -7.76 -18.29
C SER A 352 24.98 -7.00 -18.14
N ASP A 353 23.85 -7.68 -18.38
CA ASP A 353 22.52 -7.07 -18.27
C ASP A 353 22.13 -6.89 -16.80
N VAL A 354 22.53 -7.84 -15.94
CA VAL A 354 22.42 -7.75 -14.48
C VAL A 354 23.33 -6.65 -13.92
N THR A 355 24.55 -6.50 -14.42
CA THR A 355 25.46 -5.43 -14.00
C THR A 355 24.94 -4.04 -14.39
N ASN A 356 24.43 -3.88 -15.62
CA ASN A 356 23.79 -2.62 -16.04
C ASN A 356 22.55 -2.31 -15.21
N TYR A 357 21.76 -3.34 -14.85
CA TYR A 357 20.63 -3.21 -13.95
C TYR A 357 21.05 -2.83 -12.52
N LEU A 358 22.09 -3.45 -11.97
CA LEU A 358 22.63 -3.11 -10.64
C LEU A 358 23.19 -1.69 -10.64
N ASN A 359 23.85 -1.27 -11.72
CA ASN A 359 24.31 0.12 -11.86
C ASN A 359 23.11 1.08 -11.92
N LEU A 360 22.07 0.79 -12.69
CA LEU A 360 20.86 1.61 -12.76
C LEU A 360 20.11 1.64 -11.42
N ALA A 361 20.06 0.53 -10.70
CA ALA A 361 19.47 0.44 -9.36
C ALA A 361 20.28 1.24 -8.35
N MET A 362 21.61 1.14 -8.38
CA MET A 362 22.50 1.97 -7.55
C MET A 362 22.38 3.44 -7.91
N GLU A 363 22.33 3.81 -9.19
CA GLU A 363 22.09 5.17 -9.66
C GLU A 363 20.71 5.66 -9.21
N THR A 364 19.67 4.82 -9.25
CA THR A 364 18.34 5.16 -8.74
C THR A 364 18.34 5.36 -7.23
N ILE A 365 19.17 4.62 -6.48
CA ILE A 365 19.39 4.81 -5.04
C ILE A 365 20.18 6.11 -4.78
N GLU A 366 21.21 6.41 -5.58
CA GLU A 366 21.95 7.68 -5.49
C GLU A 366 21.06 8.88 -5.86
N PHE A 367 20.14 8.70 -6.82
CA PHE A 367 19.11 9.67 -7.16
C PHE A 367 18.03 9.76 -6.07
N TYR A 368 17.70 8.66 -5.41
CA TYR A 368 16.84 8.68 -4.23
C TYR A 368 17.45 9.63 -3.21
N ASP A 369 18.70 9.44 -2.80
CA ASP A 369 19.38 10.34 -1.85
C ASP A 369 19.48 11.80 -2.32
N ARG A 370 19.42 12.04 -3.65
CA ARG A 370 19.44 13.38 -4.23
C ARG A 370 18.07 14.08 -4.17
N TYR A 371 16.97 13.35 -4.29
CA TYR A 371 15.63 13.91 -4.45
C TYR A 371 14.68 13.62 -3.27
N VAL A 372 15.00 12.64 -2.43
CA VAL A 372 14.11 12.06 -1.42
C VAL A 372 14.84 11.91 -0.09
#